data_AF-A0A2V7DBK4-F1
#
_entry.id   AF-A0A2V7DBK4-F1
#
_cell.length_a   1.000
_cell.length_b   1.000
_cell.length_c   1.000
_cell.angle_alpha   90.00
_cell.angle_beta   90.00
_cell.angle_gamma   90.00
#
_symmetry.space_group_name_H-M   'P 1'
#
loop_
_entity.id
_entity.type
_entity.pdbx_description
1 polymer ?
#
loop_
_entity_poly.entity_id
_entity_poly.type
_entity_poly.pdbx_seq_one_letter_code
_entity_poly.pdbx_strand_id
1 'polypeptide(L)' 'MIDRRHLVLVMTLTAAVAVTGCAGKVQISSAKMCKAHGGTYNASSQSCSYTAQTRTAKQTCEEHDGYFDPAAQICSFNP' A
#
# COMPACT_ATOMS: atom_id res chain seq x y z
N MET A 1 -16.69 2.91 53.60
CA MET A 1 -15.42 2.34 53.12
C MET A 1 -15.70 1.75 51.76
N ILE A 2 -15.18 2.41 50.72
CA ILE A 2 -15.35 2.01 49.31
C ILE A 2 -14.52 0.74 49.13
N ASP A 3 -15.19 -0.39 48.83
CA ASP A 3 -14.50 -1.64 48.53
C ASP A 3 -13.87 -1.53 47.13
N ARG A 4 -12.65 -0.97 47.12
CA ARG A 4 -11.75 -0.73 45.98
C ARG A 4 -11.38 -1.98 45.18
N ARG A 5 -11.83 -3.18 45.60
CA ARG A 5 -11.38 -4.45 45.04
C ARG A 5 -12.07 -4.82 43.72
N HIS A 6 -13.26 -4.28 43.44
CA HIS A 6 -13.94 -4.48 42.16
C HIS A 6 -13.55 -3.47 41.08
N LEU A 7 -12.76 -2.45 41.41
CA LEU A 7 -12.31 -1.42 40.46
C LEU A 7 -11.01 -1.78 39.73
N VAL A 8 -10.37 -2.92 40.05
CA VAL A 8 -9.01 -3.24 39.60
C VAL A 8 -8.92 -4.57 38.84
N LEU A 9 -9.97 -5.40 38.83
CA LEU A 9 -9.95 -6.62 38.03
C LEU A 9 -10.48 -6.36 36.61
N VAL A 10 -9.51 -6.09 35.74
CA VAL A 10 -9.51 -6.50 34.33
C VAL A 10 -10.42 -5.64 33.45
N MET A 11 -9.93 -4.53 32.90
CA MET A 11 -9.07 -4.57 31.70
C MET A 11 -9.57 -5.59 30.64
N THR A 12 -10.83 -5.54 30.24
CA THR A 12 -11.22 -6.09 28.94
C THR A 12 -10.82 -5.10 27.86
N LEU A 13 -9.56 -5.25 27.46
CA LEU A 13 -9.05 -5.14 26.10
C LEU A 13 -9.75 -4.07 25.24
N THR A 14 -9.20 -2.87 25.28
CA THR A 14 -8.34 -2.36 24.20
C THR A 14 -9.11 -2.14 22.90
N ALA A 15 -9.39 -0.86 22.70
CA ALA A 15 -9.40 -0.17 21.43
C ALA A 15 -10.23 -0.84 20.33
N ALA A 16 -11.36 -0.19 20.02
CA ALA A 16 -11.90 -0.23 18.68
C ALA A 16 -10.76 -0.01 17.68
N VAL A 17 -10.24 -1.10 17.10
CA VAL A 17 -9.46 -1.03 15.88
C VAL A 17 -10.51 -0.77 14.80
N ALA A 18 -10.98 0.47 14.76
CA ALA A 18 -11.47 1.03 13.53
C ALA A 18 -10.26 0.99 12.59
N VAL A 19 -10.08 -0.15 11.90
CA VAL A 19 -9.41 -0.19 10.62
C VAL A 19 -10.32 0.57 9.65
N THR A 20 -10.46 1.88 9.90
CA THR A 20 -10.46 2.85 8.81
C THR A 20 -9.07 2.73 8.21
N GLY A 21 -8.82 1.63 7.48
CA GLY A 21 -7.89 1.68 6.39
C GLY A 21 -8.38 2.88 5.60
N CYS A 22 -7.59 3.95 5.58
CA CYS A 22 -7.91 5.13 4.82
C CYS A 22 -8.29 4.65 3.43
N ALA A 23 -9.59 4.64 3.11
CA ALA A 23 -10.11 4.37 1.78
C ALA A 23 -9.82 5.60 0.89
N GLY A 24 -8.58 6.10 1.00
CA GLY A 24 -8.04 7.17 0.20
C GLY A 24 -7.72 6.59 -1.16
N LYS A 25 -8.06 7.35 -2.20
CA LYS A 25 -7.55 7.07 -3.53
C LYS A 25 -6.05 7.33 -3.50
N VAL A 26 -5.24 6.28 -3.67
CA VAL A 26 -3.81 6.45 -3.91
C VAL A 26 -3.65 7.05 -5.31
N GLN A 27 -3.07 8.24 -5.38
CA GLN A 27 -2.78 8.89 -6.66
C GLN A 27 -1.35 8.55 -7.07
N ILE A 28 -1.21 7.94 -8.25
CA ILE A 28 0.10 7.66 -8.87
C ILE A 28 0.13 8.40 -10.21
N SER A 29 1.29 8.97 -10.56
CA SER A 29 1.44 9.60 -11.88
C SER A 29 1.38 8.57 -13.00
N SER A 30 0.70 8.91 -14.09
CA SER A 30 0.63 8.07 -15.31
C SER A 30 2.02 7.71 -15.84
N ALA A 31 2.98 8.63 -15.74
CA ALA A 31 4.37 8.40 -16.09
C ALA A 31 5.03 7.32 -15.22
N LYS A 32 4.78 7.33 -13.91
CA LYS A 32 5.33 6.33 -12.98
C LYS A 32 4.71 4.97 -13.22
N MET A 33 3.39 4.91 -13.43
CA MET A 33 2.71 3.68 -13.80
C MET A 33 3.28 3.08 -15.10
N CYS A 34 3.44 3.90 -16.14
CA CYS A 34 4.05 3.46 -17.39
C CYS A 34 5.44 2.85 -17.19
N LYS A 35 6.31 3.52 -16.42
CA LYS A 35 7.67 3.04 -16.13
C LYS A 35 7.70 1.76 -15.30
N ALA A 36 6.82 1.63 -14.31
CA ALA A 36 6.67 0.42 -13.49
C ALA A 36 6.40 -0.83 -14.33
N HIS A 37 5.59 -0.67 -15.38
CA HIS A 37 5.29 -1.72 -16.34
C HIS A 37 6.32 -1.84 -17.48
N GLY A 38 7.50 -1.19 -17.36
CA GLY A 38 8.60 -1.27 -18.32
C GLY A 38 8.41 -0.42 -19.58
N GLY A 39 7.44 0.49 -19.56
CA GLY A 39 7.17 1.38 -20.68
C GLY A 39 7.97 2.67 -20.64
N THR A 40 7.96 3.38 -21.77
CA THR A 40 8.46 4.75 -21.89
C THR A 40 7.29 5.71 -22.04
N TYR A 41 7.19 6.68 -21.13
CA TYR A 41 6.09 7.65 -21.11
C TYR A 41 6.41 8.86 -21.99
N ASN A 42 5.50 9.20 -22.91
CA ASN A 42 5.54 10.44 -23.67
C ASN A 42 4.52 11.43 -23.09
N ALA A 43 5.03 12.49 -22.47
CA ALA A 43 4.19 13.52 -21.85
C ALA A 43 3.41 14.37 -22.86
N SER A 44 3.93 14.53 -24.09
CA SER A 44 3.27 15.33 -25.13
C SER A 44 2.02 14.64 -25.67
N SER A 45 2.06 13.32 -25.85
CA SER A 45 0.94 12.51 -26.35
C SER A 45 0.17 11.78 -25.24
N GLN A 46 0.58 11.95 -23.98
CA GLN A 46 0.04 11.23 -22.81
C GLN A 46 -0.01 9.71 -23.00
N SER A 47 0.95 9.15 -23.73
CA SER A 47 0.98 7.74 -24.11
C SER A 47 2.12 6.99 -23.45
N CYS A 48 1.96 5.67 -23.33
CA CYS A 48 3.00 4.77 -22.85
C CYS A 48 3.34 3.78 -23.97
N SER A 49 4.61 3.72 -24.35
CA SER A 49 5.12 2.73 -25.31
C SER A 49 5.78 1.58 -24.58
N TYR A 50 5.44 0.34 -24.94
CA TYR A 50 5.97 -0.85 -24.29
C TYR A 50 6.88 -1.64 -25.22
N THR A 51 7.98 -2.16 -24.67
CA THR A 51 8.76 -3.23 -25.30
C THR A 51 8.45 -4.53 -24.56
N ALA A 52 8.27 -5.61 -25.32
CA ALA A 52 8.03 -6.94 -24.75
C ALA A 52 9.20 -7.31 -23.83
N GLN A 53 8.89 -7.49 -22.55
CA GLN A 53 9.85 -7.85 -21.51
C GLN A 53 9.13 -8.56 -20.37
N THR A 54 9.82 -9.44 -19.67
CA THR A 54 9.32 -10.05 -18.44
C THR A 54 9.76 -9.22 -17.25
N ARG A 55 8.81 -8.84 -16.39
CA ARG A 55 9.09 -8.17 -15.11
C ARG A 55 8.47 -8.97 -13.99
N THR A 56 9.12 -8.97 -12.84
CA THR A 56 8.59 -9.61 -11.64
C THR A 56 7.59 -8.69 -10.93
N ALA A 57 6.65 -9.26 -10.18
CA ALA A 57 5.73 -8.47 -9.35
C ALA A 57 6.47 -7.55 -8.36
N LYS A 58 7.59 -8.03 -7.81
CA LYS A 58 8.49 -7.23 -6.95
C LYS A 58 9.00 -5.98 -7.68
N GLN A 59 9.59 -6.14 -8.86
CA GLN A 59 10.13 -5.01 -9.64
C GLN A 59 9.05 -3.98 -9.95
N THR A 60 7.86 -4.42 -10.36
CA THR A 60 6.75 -3.50 -10.65
C THR A 60 6.30 -2.78 -9.38
N CYS A 61 6.18 -3.48 -8.26
CA CYS A 61 5.77 -2.90 -6.98
C CYS A 61 6.76 -1.82 -6.49
N GLU A 62 8.05 -2.15 -6.47
CA GLU A 62 9.11 -1.25 -6.00
C GLU A 62 9.25 -0.02 -6.92
N GLU A 63 9.02 -0.16 -8.22
CA GLU A 63 9.00 0.97 -9.16
C GLU A 63 7.81 1.92 -8.94
N HIS A 64 6.76 1.46 -8.26
CA HIS A 64 5.67 2.30 -7.76
C HIS A 64 5.93 2.88 -6.35
N ASP A 65 7.16 2.79 -5.83
CA ASP A 65 7.55 3.06 -4.42
C ASP A 65 6.82 2.17 -3.40
N GLY A 66 6.28 1.03 -3.84
CA GLY A 66 5.64 0.07 -2.96
C GLY A 66 6.65 -0.85 -2.27
N TYR A 67 6.21 -1.44 -1.16
CA TYR A 67 6.90 -2.55 -0.51
C TYR A 67 6.27 -3.87 -0.92
N PHE A 68 7.07 -4.78 -1.49
CA PHE A 68 6.62 -6.11 -1.90
C PHE A 68 6.89 -7.14 -0.79
N ASP A 69 5.82 -7.75 -0.27
CA ASP A 69 5.91 -8.90 0.61
C ASP A 69 5.93 -10.20 -0.22
N PRO A 70 7.07 -10.93 -0.29
CA PRO A 70 7.16 -12.16 -1.06
C PRO A 70 6.40 -13.33 -0.43
N ALA A 71 6.14 -13.33 0.88
CA ALA A 71 5.38 -14.38 1.53
C ALA A 71 3.88 -14.22 1.26
N ALA A 72 3.38 -12.99 1.33
CA ALA A 72 1.97 -12.69 1.09
C ALA A 72 1.62 -12.45 -0.39
N GLN A 73 2.61 -12.20 -1.25
CA GLN A 73 2.43 -11.76 -2.65
C GLN A 73 1.63 -10.45 -2.76
N ILE A 74 1.86 -9.53 -1.81
CA ILE A 74 1.16 -8.24 -1.71
C ILE A 74 2.14 -7.09 -1.96
N CYS A 75 1.70 -6.10 -2.74
CA CYS A 75 2.35 -4.80 -2.85
C CYS A 75 1.62 -3.78 -1.96
N SER A 76 2.32 -3.18 -1.01
CA SER A 76 1.76 -2.17 -0.10
C SER A 76 2.30 -0.79 -0.44
N PHE A 77 1.42 0.20 -0.48
CA PHE A 77 1.78 1.61 -0.67
C PHE A 77 1.59 2.35 0.64
N ASN A 78 2.62 3.05 1.11
CA ASN A 78 2.44 4.00 2.19
C ASN A 78 1.77 5.26 1.61
N PRO A 79 0.63 5.72 2.16
CA PRO A 79 0.02 6.98 1.77
C PRO A 79 0.86 8.19 2.18
#